data_AF-A0A9N9JAA3-F1
#
_entry.id   AF-A0A9N9JAA3-F1
#
_cell.length_a   1.000
_cell.length_b   1.000
_cell.length_c   1.000
_cell.angle_alpha   90.00
_cell.angle_beta   90.00
_cell.angle_gamma   90.00
#
_symmetry.space_group_name_H-M   'P 1'
#
loop_
_entity.id
_entity.type
_entity.pdbx_description
1 polymer ?
#
loop_
_entity_poly.entity_id
_entity_poly.type
_entity_poly.pdbx_seq_one_letter_code
_entity_poly.pdbx_strand_id
1 'polypeptide(L)'
;MNPFTTMILASSNISQQTKSKKHARGKHKYYLTEYIIITDKYINPQKPNDKYCYCLACYELNSKKVKIVNRKKLVRNHLKNCIYFICKVGEKEQAEYILNKEELETSKKL
;
A
#
# COMPACT_ATOMS: atom_id res chain seq x y z
N MET A 1 15.02 -56.81 28.68
CA MET A 1 13.97 -57.19 29.64
C MET A 1 13.93 -56.11 30.71
N ASN A 2 12.84 -55.32 30.70
CA ASN A 2 12.05 -54.66 31.77
C ASN A 2 12.73 -54.30 33.12
N PRO A 3 12.09 -53.49 33.98
CA PRO A 3 11.11 -52.41 33.79
C PRO A 3 11.49 -51.17 34.64
N PHE A 4 10.79 -50.03 34.50
CA PHE A 4 10.06 -49.42 35.61
C PHE A 4 9.40 -48.12 35.15
N THR A 5 8.09 -48.22 35.10
CA THR A 5 7.08 -47.19 34.93
C THR A 5 7.08 -46.23 36.12
N THR A 6 7.06 -44.92 35.87
CA THR A 6 6.30 -43.96 36.71
C THR A 6 5.80 -42.82 35.84
N MET A 7 4.47 -42.75 35.69
CA MET A 7 3.73 -41.59 35.18
C MET A 7 3.82 -40.44 36.18
N ILE A 8 4.08 -39.21 35.73
CA ILE A 8 3.46 -38.00 36.32
C ILE A 8 2.97 -37.06 35.22
N LEU A 9 1.67 -36.85 35.27
CA LEU A 9 0.85 -35.85 34.60
C LEU A 9 1.16 -34.46 35.19
N ALA A 10 1.47 -33.48 34.35
CA ALA A 10 1.35 -32.07 34.72
C ALA A 10 0.96 -31.24 33.49
N SER A 11 -0.34 -30.99 33.37
CA SER A 11 -0.92 -29.99 32.48
C SER A 11 -0.51 -28.60 32.96
N SER A 12 0.15 -27.83 32.09
CA SER A 12 0.30 -26.39 32.27
C SER A 12 -0.03 -25.68 30.96
N ASN A 13 -1.27 -25.18 30.90
CA ASN A 13 -1.66 -24.06 30.06
C ASN A 13 -0.65 -22.91 30.26
N ILE A 14 0.10 -22.53 29.24
CA ILE A 14 0.43 -21.11 29.01
C ILE A 14 0.33 -20.84 27.52
N SER A 15 -0.77 -20.18 27.21
CA SER A 15 -1.00 -19.35 26.04
C SER A 15 0.22 -18.48 25.77
N GLN A 16 1.05 -18.86 24.78
CA GLN A 16 1.89 -17.90 24.09
C GLN A 16 1.04 -17.27 23.00
N GLN A 17 0.17 -16.34 23.42
CA GLN A 17 -0.15 -15.18 22.61
C GLN A 17 1.20 -14.61 22.16
N THR A 18 1.61 -14.92 20.93
CA THR A 18 2.61 -14.12 20.24
C THR A 18 2.01 -12.74 20.17
N LYS A 19 2.41 -11.89 21.11
CA LYS A 19 2.07 -10.48 21.16
C LYS A 19 2.44 -9.94 19.79
N SER A 20 1.43 -9.80 18.93
CA SER A 20 1.51 -8.99 17.73
C SER A 20 1.97 -7.64 18.25
N LYS A 21 3.25 -7.32 18.04
CA LYS A 21 3.76 -5.99 18.29
C LYS A 21 2.89 -5.08 17.45
N LYS A 22 1.89 -4.48 18.10
CA LYS A 22 1.05 -3.42 17.54
C LYS A 22 2.02 -2.26 17.31
N HIS A 23 2.64 -2.27 16.14
CA HIS A 23 3.39 -1.11 15.68
C HIS A 23 2.39 0.03 15.57
N ALA A 24 2.60 0.99 16.46
CA ALA A 24 1.84 2.20 16.58
C ALA A 24 1.72 2.92 15.23
N ARG A 25 0.56 3.57 15.07
CA ARG A 25 0.20 4.50 13.99
C ARG A 25 -0.05 3.80 12.66
N GLY A 26 -1.32 3.48 12.42
CA GLY A 26 -1.81 3.16 11.08
C GLY A 26 -1.41 4.30 10.14
N LYS A 27 -0.32 4.09 9.39
CA LYS A 27 0.02 4.96 8.26
C LYS A 27 -1.19 4.89 7.35
N HIS A 28 -1.91 6.00 7.22
CA HIS A 28 -2.96 6.13 6.21
C HIS A 28 -2.33 5.70 4.89
N LYS A 29 -2.67 4.49 4.42
CA LYS A 29 -2.28 4.07 3.09
C LYS A 29 -2.96 5.05 2.15
N TYR A 30 -2.14 5.82 1.46
CA TYR A 30 -2.61 6.76 0.48
C TYR A 30 -3.42 5.97 -0.55
N TYR A 31 -4.71 6.27 -0.71
CA TYR A 31 -5.63 5.45 -1.51
C TYR A 31 -5.12 5.21 -2.94
N LEU A 32 -4.40 6.19 -3.52
CA LEU A 32 -3.84 6.01 -4.87
C LEU A 32 -2.63 5.06 -4.93
N THR A 33 -2.12 4.57 -3.79
CA THR A 33 -1.08 3.52 -3.75
C THR A 33 -1.54 2.21 -4.39
N GLU A 34 -2.85 1.98 -4.49
CA GLU A 34 -3.42 0.83 -5.21
C GLU A 34 -3.26 0.95 -6.74
N TYR A 35 -3.05 2.17 -7.25
CA TYR A 35 -2.96 2.46 -8.68
C TYR A 35 -1.55 2.83 -9.15
N ILE A 36 -0.55 2.77 -8.25
CA ILE A 36 0.85 3.03 -8.57
C ILE A 36 1.78 1.94 -8.06
N ILE A 37 2.90 1.75 -8.75
CA ILE A 37 4.01 0.89 -8.33
C ILE A 37 5.14 1.81 -7.85
N ILE A 38 5.43 1.81 -6.55
CA ILE A 38 6.58 2.54 -6.00
C ILE A 38 7.85 1.75 -6.30
N THR A 39 8.89 2.45 -6.76
CA THR A 39 10.19 1.87 -7.08
C THR A 39 11.18 2.07 -5.94
N ASP A 40 12.25 1.30 -5.93
CA ASP A 40 13.37 1.50 -5.00
C ASP A 40 14.34 2.61 -5.44
N LYS A 41 14.05 3.29 -6.55
CA LYS A 41 14.86 4.41 -7.03
C LYS A 41 14.44 5.70 -6.32
N TYR A 42 15.39 6.31 -5.62
CA TYR A 42 15.23 7.62 -5.00
C TYR A 42 15.49 8.73 -6.03
N ILE A 43 14.75 9.82 -5.89
CA ILE A 43 14.97 11.05 -6.67
C ILE A 43 16.24 11.75 -6.21
N ASN A 44 16.42 11.79 -4.89
CA ASN A 44 17.64 12.22 -4.24
C ASN A 44 17.98 11.20 -3.15
N PRO A 45 19.14 10.53 -3.20
CA PRO A 45 19.56 9.59 -2.16
C PRO A 45 19.58 10.19 -0.75
N GLN A 46 19.74 11.52 -0.62
CA GLN A 46 19.71 12.25 0.65
C GLN A 46 18.28 12.54 1.14
N LYS A 47 17.26 12.33 0.29
CA LYS A 47 15.83 12.50 0.63
C LYS A 47 15.11 11.15 0.46
N PRO A 48 15.23 10.24 1.43
CA PRO A 48 14.68 8.88 1.31
C PRO A 48 13.15 8.81 1.18
N ASN A 49 12.45 9.93 1.41
CA ASN A 49 11.00 10.02 1.26
C ASN A 49 10.56 10.25 -0.20
N ASP A 50 11.46 10.73 -1.06
CA ASP A 50 11.19 11.07 -2.44
C ASP A 50 11.62 9.90 -3.35
N LYS A 51 10.74 8.91 -3.50
CA LYS A 51 10.91 7.77 -4.43
C LYS A 51 10.21 8.03 -5.76
N TYR A 52 10.67 7.37 -6.82
CA TYR A 52 9.91 7.28 -8.06
C TYR A 52 8.80 6.22 -7.96
N CYS A 53 7.74 6.41 -8.71
CA CYS A 53 6.66 5.45 -8.93
C CYS A 53 6.22 5.43 -10.40
N TYR A 54 5.53 4.36 -10.79
CA TYR A 54 4.88 4.20 -12.09
C TYR A 54 3.37 4.07 -11.90
N CYS A 55 2.58 4.51 -12.88
CA CYS A 55 1.17 4.14 -12.94
C CYS A 55 1.04 2.66 -13.27
N LEU A 56 0.21 1.94 -12.50
CA LEU A 56 -0.02 0.51 -12.68
C LEU A 56 -0.60 0.21 -14.06
N ALA A 57 -1.58 0.99 -14.51
CA ALA A 57 -2.21 0.81 -15.82
C ALA A 57 -1.24 1.06 -16.98
N CYS A 58 -0.36 2.05 -16.87
CA CYS A 58 0.71 2.28 -17.85
C CYS A 58 1.70 1.10 -17.89
N TYR A 59 2.02 0.54 -16.72
CA TYR A 59 2.98 -0.54 -16.58
C TYR A 59 2.47 -1.85 -17.20
N GLU A 60 1.22 -2.22 -16.91
CA GLU A 60 0.60 -3.46 -17.43
C GLU A 60 0.49 -3.49 -18.95
N LEU A 61 0.19 -2.35 -19.57
CA LEU A 61 0.08 -2.26 -21.03
C LEU A 61 1.44 -2.19 -21.73
N ASN A 62 2.56 -2.32 -21.00
CA ASN A 62 3.92 -2.05 -21.47
C ASN A 62 4.04 -0.70 -22.21
N SER A 63 3.09 0.22 -21.97
CA SER A 63 3.15 1.57 -22.51
C SER A 63 4.26 2.32 -21.81
N LYS A 64 4.70 3.44 -22.39
CA LYS A 64 5.82 4.26 -21.90
C LYS A 64 5.80 4.31 -20.37
N LYS A 65 6.82 3.74 -19.73
CA LYS A 65 6.98 3.70 -18.27
C LYS A 65 7.24 5.12 -17.76
N VAL A 66 6.19 5.92 -17.61
CA VAL A 66 6.28 7.30 -17.14
C VAL A 66 6.73 7.26 -15.68
N LYS A 67 7.97 7.66 -15.43
CA LYS A 67 8.50 7.85 -14.08
C LYS A 67 7.85 9.07 -13.46
N ILE A 68 7.12 8.86 -12.37
CA ILE A 68 6.46 9.91 -11.62
C ILE A 68 7.15 9.97 -10.26
N VAL A 69 7.26 11.17 -9.71
CA VAL A 69 7.71 11.34 -8.32
C VAL A 69 6.55 10.95 -7.39
N ASN A 70 6.78 10.10 -6.40
CA ASN A 70 5.77 9.63 -5.45
C ASN A 70 5.33 10.75 -4.47
N ARG A 71 4.71 11.78 -5.01
CA ARG A 71 4.08 12.88 -4.31
C ARG A 71 2.63 12.94 -4.75
N LYS A 72 1.72 13.04 -3.77
CA LYS A 72 0.26 13.12 -3.94
C LYS A 72 -0.17 13.96 -5.16
N LYS A 73 0.28 15.22 -5.23
CA LYS A 73 -0.08 16.14 -6.33
C LYS A 73 0.34 15.63 -7.71
N LEU A 74 1.55 15.06 -7.82
CA LEU A 74 2.11 14.60 -9.10
C LEU A 74 1.48 13.28 -9.55
N VAL A 75 1.25 12.36 -8.61
CA VAL A 75 0.52 11.11 -8.85
C VAL A 75 -0.91 11.40 -9.29
N ARG A 76 -1.65 12.25 -8.55
CA ARG A 76 -3.03 12.64 -8.90
C ARG A 76 -3.09 13.28 -10.28
N ASN A 77 -2.14 14.18 -10.59
CA ASN A 77 -2.10 14.83 -11.91
C ASN A 77 -1.83 13.85 -13.05
N HIS A 78 -0.95 12.87 -12.85
CA HIS A 78 -0.74 11.83 -13.85
C HIS A 78 -2.00 10.98 -14.04
N LEU A 79 -2.57 10.44 -12.97
CA LEU A 79 -3.75 9.57 -13.04
C LEU A 79 -4.95 10.29 -13.67
N LYS A 80 -5.16 11.57 -13.34
CA LYS A 80 -6.23 12.40 -13.96
C LYS A 80 -6.15 12.46 -15.49
N ASN A 81 -4.94 12.46 -16.03
CA ASN A 81 -4.69 12.58 -17.48
C ASN A 81 -4.30 11.25 -18.14
N CYS A 82 -4.25 10.15 -17.39
CA CYS A 82 -3.80 8.87 -17.88
C CYS A 82 -4.96 8.12 -18.51
N ILE A 83 -4.99 8.07 -19.86
CA ILE A 83 -6.01 7.34 -20.63
C ILE A 83 -6.10 5.88 -20.18
N TYR A 84 -4.95 5.23 -19.96
CA TYR A 84 -4.90 3.83 -19.53
C TYR A 84 -5.53 3.61 -18.15
N PHE A 85 -5.30 4.54 -17.22
CA PHE A 85 -5.95 4.49 -15.91
C PHE A 85 -7.45 4.67 -16.04
N ILE A 86 -7.89 5.67 -16.81
CA ILE A 86 -9.32 5.96 -17.05
C ILE A 86 -10.01 4.74 -17.68
N CYS A 87 -9.41 4.12 -18.70
CA CYS A 87 -9.94 2.90 -19.31
C CYS A 87 -9.97 1.73 -18.32
N LYS A 88 -8.96 1.59 -17.45
CA LYS A 88 -8.88 0.49 -16.47
C LYS A 88 -9.96 0.59 -15.39
N VAL A 89 -10.32 1.80 -14.97
CA VAL A 89 -11.38 2.02 -13.98
C VAL A 89 -12.79 2.05 -14.59
N GLY A 90 -12.90 1.92 -15.92
CA GLY A 90 -14.16 1.87 -16.67
C GLY A 90 -14.46 3.17 -17.41
N GLU A 91 -14.51 4.30 -16.71
CA GLU A 91 -14.87 5.58 -17.29
C GLU A 91 -14.29 6.79 -16.54
N LYS A 92 -14.36 7.97 -17.17
CA LYS A 92 -13.78 9.20 -16.63
C LYS A 92 -14.43 9.63 -15.31
N GLU A 93 -15.74 9.45 -15.17
CA GLU A 93 -16.47 9.80 -13.95
C GLU A 93 -16.01 8.96 -12.75
N GLN A 94 -15.82 7.65 -12.97
CA GLN A 94 -15.29 6.75 -11.96
C GLN A 94 -13.83 7.08 -11.59
N ALA A 95 -13.02 7.44 -12.59
CA ALA A 95 -11.66 7.92 -12.36
C ALA A 95 -11.63 9.19 -11.50
N GLU A 96 -12.49 10.17 -11.81
CA GLU A 96 -12.62 11.40 -11.03
C GLU A 96 -13.13 11.13 -9.63
N TYR A 97 -14.10 10.24 -9.45
CA TYR A 97 -14.56 9.79 -8.14
C TYR A 97 -13.42 9.20 -7.31
N ILE A 98 -12.63 8.28 -7.87
CA ILE A 98 -11.44 7.68 -7.21
C ILE A 98 -10.43 8.75 -6.80
N LEU A 99 -10.17 9.73 -7.67
CA LEU A 99 -9.22 10.82 -7.41
C LEU A 99 -9.74 11.85 -6.40
N ASN A 100 -11.06 12.01 -6.29
CA ASN A 100 -11.71 12.99 -5.41
C ASN A 100 -12.15 12.39 -4.06
N LYS A 101 -12.31 11.06 -3.96
CA LYS A 101 -12.63 10.36 -2.71
C LYS A 101 -11.63 10.66 -1.58
N GLU A 102 -10.39 10.96 -1.96
CA GLU A 102 -9.31 11.37 -1.06
C GLU A 102 -9.57 12.70 -0.32
N GLU A 103 -10.32 13.61 -0.93
CA GLU A 103 -10.60 14.93 -0.39
C GLU A 103 -11.71 14.88 0.67
N LEU A 104 -12.64 13.93 0.51
CA LEU A 104 -13.78 13.73 1.40
C LEU A 104 -13.40 13.06 2.73
N GLU A 105 -12.51 12.07 2.70
CA GLU A 105 -12.06 11.34 3.90
C GLU A 105 -11.11 12.17 4.78
N THR A 106 -10.41 13.16 4.19
CA THR A 106 -9.55 14.08 4.94
C THR A 106 -10.37 15.17 5.63
N SER A 107 -11.50 15.57 5.04
CA SER A 107 -12.36 16.67 5.52
C SER A 107 -13.37 16.24 6.59
N LYS A 108 -13.65 14.94 6.76
CA LYS A 108 -14.58 14.41 7.78
C LYS A 108 -13.96 14.20 9.18
N LYS A 109 -12.75 14.71 9.41
CA LYS A 109 -12.01 14.59 10.68
C LYS A 109 -11.61 15.94 11.30
N LEU A 110 -12.27 17.03 10.91
CA LEU A 110 -12.17 18.34 11.56
C LEU A 110 -13.42 18.58 12.40
#